data_AF-A0A7J7KPW7-F1
#
_entry.id   AF-A0A7J7KPW7-F1
#
_cell.length_a   1.000
_cell.length_b   1.000
_cell.length_c   1.000
_cell.angle_alpha   90.00
_cell.angle_beta   90.00
_cell.angle_gamma   90.00
#
_symmetry.space_group_name_H-M   'P 1'
#
loop_
_entity.id
_entity.type
_entity.pdbx_description
1 polymer ?
#
loop_
_entity_poly.entity_id
_entity_poly.type
_entity_poly.pdbx_seq_one_letter_code
_entity_poly.pdbx_strand_id
1 'polypeptide(L)'
;MDVETATMLELKAKIRQLEEKLATMNSKLEAQASSSCENSSSSRVVRPKISQMSSEVVDSNPYSRLMALKRMGIVDNYENIRTYSVAVVGIGGVGSVTAEMLTRCGIGKLILFDYDKVELANMNRLFFQPHQSGMSKVEAAVQTLREINPDVVIEAHNYNITTVDNYDHFMDRISKGSLTDGPVNLVLSCVDNFEARMAINMACNELNQDWMESGVSENAVSGHIQLIKPGESACFACAPPLIVATGTDEKTLKREGVCAASLPTTMGLVAALLVQNSLKYLLGFGEVGFYVGYNALQDFFPKMTMKPNPGCTNSWCLKRQKEYQERLQSMPKEEVVSKVEEEITHENNDWGIEVSSELTSEQIEQSEKVNYQPDLDEANVSSGDGVSIEELMAKMKSITLGSSTVTKNLPFSTILCVCIYNMCLHALCINTTTTVLPSPSSGEIFTLGFLLFYYHTLNLFTKIGVCSFVSHTYNAEVFCCPHLLAISSFVPLACLIKF
;
A
#
# COMPACT_ATOMS: atom_id res chain seq x y z
N MET A 1 43.95 66.83 19.03
CA MET A 1 42.71 66.31 19.64
C MET A 1 41.98 65.59 18.54
N ASP A 2 42.36 64.33 18.39
CA ASP A 2 42.48 63.64 17.11
C ASP A 2 41.23 62.84 16.74
N VAL A 3 40.96 62.82 15.44
CA VAL A 3 39.81 62.20 14.76
C VAL A 3 39.58 60.73 15.18
N GLU A 4 40.63 60.02 15.59
CA GLU A 4 40.57 58.64 16.10
C GLU A 4 39.84 58.50 17.44
N THR A 5 39.88 59.51 18.30
CA THR A 5 39.16 59.46 19.59
C THR A 5 37.65 59.63 19.42
N ALA A 6 37.23 60.43 18.43
CA ALA A 6 35.82 60.64 18.09
C ALA A 6 35.19 59.38 17.47
N THR A 7 35.89 58.71 16.55
CA THR A 7 35.40 57.46 15.92
C THR A 7 35.31 56.30 16.91
N MET A 8 36.25 56.20 17.87
CA MET A 8 36.21 55.16 18.90
C MET A 8 35.05 55.35 19.90
N LEU A 9 34.70 56.61 20.21
CA LEU A 9 33.53 56.94 21.03
C LEU A 9 32.22 56.59 20.32
N GLU A 10 32.13 56.86 19.02
CA GLU A 10 30.97 56.55 18.21
C GLU A 10 30.76 55.03 18.03
N LEU A 11 31.86 54.27 17.89
CA LEU A 11 31.82 52.81 17.83
C LEU A 11 31.35 52.20 19.17
N LYS A 12 31.84 52.73 20.30
CA LYS A 12 31.40 52.29 21.64
C LYS A 12 29.93 52.59 21.90
N ALA A 13 29.41 53.71 21.39
CA ALA A 13 27.99 54.03 21.49
C ALA A 13 27.14 53.04 20.68
N LYS A 14 27.57 52.67 19.46
CA LYS A 14 26.88 51.67 18.63
C LYS A 14 26.89 50.26 19.27
N ILE A 15 28.01 49.86 19.89
CA ILE A 15 28.10 48.57 20.59
C ILE A 15 27.09 48.52 21.74
N ARG A 16 27.03 49.56 22.59
CA ARG A 16 26.05 49.64 23.68
C ARG A 16 24.61 49.58 23.17
N GLN A 17 24.32 50.26 22.06
CA GLN A 17 22.99 50.25 21.45
C GLN A 17 22.60 48.88 20.89
N LEU A 18 23.58 48.09 20.41
CA LEU A 18 23.36 46.72 19.98
C LEU A 18 23.17 45.77 21.17
N GLU A 19 23.93 45.94 22.25
CA GLU A 19 23.79 45.17 23.49
C GLU A 19 22.41 45.37 24.12
N GLU A 20 21.90 46.61 24.17
CA GLU A 20 20.55 46.91 24.67
C GLU A 20 19.45 46.28 23.78
N LYS A 21 19.62 46.33 22.45
CA LYS A 21 18.68 45.68 21.52
C LYS A 21 18.67 44.16 21.71
N LEU A 22 19.83 43.55 21.92
CA LEU A 22 19.99 42.11 22.12
C LEU A 22 19.37 41.68 23.45
N ALA A 23 19.59 42.45 24.52
CA ALA A 23 18.94 42.23 25.82
C ALA A 23 17.40 42.34 25.73
N THR A 24 16.90 43.34 24.99
CA THR A 24 15.46 43.51 24.77
C THR A 24 14.86 42.37 23.96
N MET A 25 15.59 41.85 22.97
CA MET A 25 15.13 40.74 22.13
C MET A 25 15.12 39.41 22.89
N ASN A 26 16.14 39.17 23.73
CA ASN A 26 16.18 38.00 24.62
C ASN A 26 15.04 38.04 25.64
N SER A 27 14.77 39.20 26.27
CA SER A 27 13.64 39.34 27.19
C SER A 27 12.29 39.11 26.51
N LYS A 28 12.12 39.53 25.24
CA LYS A 28 10.92 39.25 24.45
C LYS A 28 10.80 37.76 24.09
N LEU A 29 11.91 37.09 23.77
CA LEU A 29 11.95 35.64 23.53
C LEU A 29 11.60 34.85 24.80
N GLU A 30 12.12 35.25 25.95
CA GLU A 30 11.81 34.63 27.25
C GLU A 30 10.34 34.85 27.65
N ALA A 31 9.79 36.04 27.40
CA ALA A 31 8.37 36.33 27.62
C ALA A 31 7.46 35.52 26.66
N GLN A 32 7.86 35.35 25.39
CA GLN A 32 7.15 34.50 24.43
C GLN A 32 7.22 33.02 24.81
N ALA A 33 8.38 32.54 25.29
CA ALA A 33 8.55 31.18 25.80
C ALA A 33 7.67 30.93 27.05
N SER A 34 7.59 31.91 27.94
CA SER A 34 6.77 31.82 29.16
C SER A 34 5.26 31.84 28.84
N SER A 35 4.81 32.70 27.92
CA SER A 35 3.40 32.79 27.51
C SER A 35 2.91 31.59 26.68
N SER A 36 3.80 30.87 26.00
CA SER A 36 3.48 29.62 25.29
C SER A 36 3.39 28.42 26.23
N CYS A 37 4.04 28.46 27.39
CA CYS A 37 3.92 27.45 28.43
C CYS A 37 2.59 27.52 29.21
N GLU A 38 1.99 28.69 29.38
CA GLU A 38 0.76 28.83 30.18
C GLU A 38 -0.54 28.50 29.42
N ASN A 39 -0.54 28.54 28.08
CA ASN A 39 -1.72 28.21 27.27
C ASN A 39 -1.77 26.76 26.75
N SER A 40 -0.84 25.89 27.15
CA SER A 40 -0.74 24.49 26.68
C SER A 40 -0.90 23.45 27.78
N SER A 41 -1.64 23.76 28.85
CA SER A 41 -1.99 22.79 29.90
C SER A 41 -3.05 21.74 29.47
N SER A 42 -3.10 21.37 28.19
CA SER A 42 -3.67 20.07 27.81
C SER A 42 -2.53 19.07 27.89
N SER A 43 -2.59 18.13 28.85
CA SER A 43 -1.60 17.08 29.00
C SER A 43 -1.53 16.26 27.71
N ARG A 44 -0.60 16.59 26.81
CA ARG A 44 -0.39 15.85 25.56
C ARG A 44 -0.07 14.41 25.95
N VAL A 45 -0.94 13.46 25.56
CA VAL A 45 -0.75 12.05 25.89
C VAL A 45 0.47 11.57 25.11
N VAL A 46 1.60 11.41 25.80
CA VAL A 46 2.84 10.89 25.22
C VAL A 46 2.88 9.38 25.42
N ARG A 47 3.11 8.65 24.33
CA ARG A 47 3.34 7.21 24.38
C ARG A 47 4.60 6.92 25.22
N PRO A 48 4.56 6.02 26.23
CA PRO A 48 5.75 5.62 26.97
C PRO A 48 6.64 4.69 26.14
N LYS A 49 7.93 4.61 26.49
CA LYS A 49 8.83 3.61 25.92
C LYS A 49 8.49 2.20 26.43
N ILE A 50 8.52 1.24 25.52
CA ILE A 50 8.27 -0.18 25.76
C ILE A 50 9.57 -0.95 25.53
N SER A 51 10.08 -1.62 26.56
CA SER A 51 11.33 -2.38 26.49
C SER A 51 11.22 -3.65 25.63
N GLN A 52 10.09 -4.37 25.73
CA GLN A 52 9.85 -5.61 25.00
C GLN A 52 8.49 -5.60 24.30
N MET A 53 8.44 -6.09 23.06
CA MET A 53 7.20 -6.13 22.29
C MET A 53 6.28 -7.22 22.84
N SER A 54 5.14 -6.83 23.41
CA SER A 54 4.16 -7.75 23.98
C SER A 54 3.07 -8.12 22.97
N SER A 55 2.61 -9.37 23.02
CA SER A 55 1.45 -9.84 22.26
C SER A 55 0.10 -9.60 22.98
N GLU A 56 0.13 -9.03 24.18
CA GLU A 56 -1.07 -8.75 24.96
C GLU A 56 -2.02 -7.82 24.20
N VAL A 57 -3.30 -8.21 24.11
CA VAL A 57 -4.32 -7.49 23.35
C VAL A 57 -5.05 -6.55 24.30
N VAL A 58 -4.48 -5.38 24.50
CA VAL A 58 -5.04 -4.26 25.28
C VAL A 58 -4.93 -2.97 24.48
N ASP A 59 -5.83 -2.02 24.74
CA ASP A 59 -5.88 -0.77 23.98
C ASP A 59 -4.66 0.13 24.21
N SER A 60 -3.95 -0.05 25.33
CA SER A 60 -2.69 0.64 25.64
C SER A 60 -1.47 0.08 24.90
N ASN A 61 -1.57 -1.11 24.29
CA ASN A 61 -0.46 -1.76 23.59
C ASN A 61 -0.49 -1.43 22.08
N PRO A 62 0.38 -0.52 21.59
CA PRO A 62 0.42 -0.15 20.17
C PRO A 62 0.90 -1.28 19.26
N TYR A 63 1.56 -2.32 19.81
CA TYR A 63 2.08 -3.45 19.06
C TYR A 63 1.12 -4.64 18.98
N SER A 64 0.00 -4.62 19.71
CA SER A 64 -0.94 -5.74 19.81
C SER A 64 -1.40 -6.28 18.45
N ARG A 65 -1.73 -5.38 17.51
CA ARG A 65 -2.19 -5.75 16.15
C ARG A 65 -1.05 -6.23 15.25
N LEU A 66 0.17 -5.76 15.49
CA LEU A 66 1.36 -6.21 14.76
C LEU A 66 1.79 -7.61 15.21
N MET A 67 1.81 -7.85 16.53
CA MET A 67 2.09 -9.16 17.11
C MET A 67 1.02 -10.22 16.79
N ALA A 68 -0.17 -9.81 16.37
CA ALA A 68 -1.18 -10.73 15.87
C ALA A 68 -0.72 -11.48 14.59
N LEU A 69 0.18 -10.89 13.78
CA LEU A 69 0.76 -11.57 12.60
C LEU A 69 1.50 -12.86 12.96
N LYS A 70 2.13 -12.88 14.14
CA LYS A 70 2.76 -14.09 14.71
C LYS A 70 1.73 -15.15 15.09
N ARG A 71 0.61 -14.74 15.68
CA ARG A 71 -0.48 -15.66 16.04
C ARG A 71 -1.20 -16.22 14.82
N MET A 72 -1.26 -15.45 13.74
CA MET A 72 -1.86 -15.87 12.47
C MET A 72 -0.92 -16.72 11.60
N GLY A 73 0.31 -17.01 12.06
CA GLY A 73 1.28 -17.80 11.29
C GLY A 73 1.81 -17.10 10.03
N ILE A 74 1.71 -15.76 9.97
CA ILE A 74 2.20 -14.99 8.80
C ILE A 74 3.68 -14.61 8.98
N VAL A 75 4.08 -14.26 10.21
CA VAL A 75 5.44 -13.86 10.56
C VAL A 75 5.83 -14.47 11.90
N ASP A 76 6.69 -15.48 11.90
CA ASP A 76 7.03 -16.26 13.10
C ASP A 76 7.69 -15.44 14.22
N ASN A 77 8.45 -14.41 13.84
CA ASN A 77 9.35 -13.66 14.72
C ASN A 77 9.21 -12.14 14.52
N TYR A 78 7.98 -11.63 14.48
CA TYR A 78 7.71 -10.21 14.22
C TYR A 78 8.54 -9.26 15.12
N GLU A 79 8.77 -9.63 16.38
CA GLU A 79 9.58 -8.86 17.34
C GLU A 79 11.01 -8.56 16.86
N ASN A 80 11.57 -9.37 15.94
CA ASN A 80 12.88 -9.15 15.35
C ASN A 80 12.95 -7.85 14.54
N ILE A 81 11.82 -7.23 14.19
CA ILE A 81 11.82 -5.92 13.56
C ILE A 81 12.61 -4.87 14.38
N ARG A 82 12.64 -5.03 15.71
CA ARG A 82 13.40 -4.16 16.63
C ARG A 82 14.91 -4.33 16.57
N THR A 83 15.41 -5.41 15.97
CA THR A 83 16.86 -5.64 15.84
C THR A 83 17.44 -5.01 14.59
N TYR A 84 16.59 -4.65 13.62
CA TYR A 84 17.05 -4.14 12.34
C TYR A 84 17.26 -2.62 12.34
N SER A 85 18.27 -2.20 11.57
CA SER A 85 18.62 -0.80 11.31
C SER A 85 18.48 -0.51 9.83
N VAL A 86 17.74 0.53 9.47
CA VAL A 86 17.45 0.91 8.08
C VAL A 86 17.90 2.35 7.83
N ALA A 87 18.67 2.57 6.77
CA ALA A 87 19.00 3.92 6.31
C ALA A 87 17.99 4.36 5.23
N VAL A 88 17.43 5.57 5.35
CA VAL A 88 16.51 6.16 4.38
C VAL A 88 17.14 7.42 3.81
N VAL A 89 17.37 7.45 2.50
CA VAL A 89 17.96 8.58 1.78
C VAL A 89 16.88 9.30 0.99
N GLY A 90 16.67 10.58 1.29
CA GLY A 90 15.56 11.39 0.82
C GLY A 90 14.34 11.22 1.72
N ILE A 91 14.00 12.25 2.49
CA ILE A 91 12.82 12.37 3.36
C ILE A 91 11.79 13.29 2.69
N GLY A 92 11.55 13.04 1.39
CA GLY A 92 10.53 13.69 0.58
C GLY A 92 9.16 13.01 0.69
N GLY A 93 8.39 13.01 -0.41
CA GLY A 93 7.03 12.44 -0.40
C GLY A 93 6.98 10.93 -0.12
N VAL A 94 7.84 10.14 -0.76
CA VAL A 94 7.91 8.69 -0.52
C VAL A 94 8.67 8.38 0.78
N GLY A 95 9.81 9.03 0.99
CA GLY A 95 10.70 8.72 2.11
C GLY A 95 10.15 9.08 3.49
N SER A 96 9.40 10.17 3.60
CA SER A 96 8.75 10.55 4.87
C SER A 96 7.70 9.53 5.31
N VAL A 97 6.83 9.09 4.39
CA VAL A 97 5.84 8.03 4.63
C VAL A 97 6.51 6.69 4.90
N THR A 98 7.59 6.38 4.20
CA THR A 98 8.41 5.18 4.42
C THR A 98 8.97 5.15 5.85
N ALA A 99 9.56 6.25 6.30
CA ALA A 99 10.09 6.39 7.65
C ALA A 99 8.98 6.31 8.70
N GLU A 100 7.81 6.90 8.45
CA GLU A 100 6.65 6.80 9.33
C GLU A 100 6.16 5.35 9.47
N MET A 101 5.95 4.65 8.36
CA MET A 101 5.48 3.26 8.38
C MET A 101 6.46 2.34 9.13
N LEU A 102 7.77 2.44 8.84
CA LEU A 102 8.79 1.67 9.58
C LEU A 102 8.81 2.01 11.07
N THR A 103 8.64 3.29 11.42
CA THR A 103 8.56 3.73 12.82
C THR A 103 7.34 3.15 13.53
N ARG A 104 6.18 3.12 12.87
CA ARG A 104 4.95 2.50 13.38
C ARG A 104 5.07 0.98 13.52
N CYS A 105 5.80 0.31 12.62
CA CYS A 105 6.13 -1.11 12.72
C CYS A 105 7.09 -1.42 13.89
N GLY A 106 7.78 -0.42 14.43
CA GLY A 106 8.73 -0.59 15.53
C GLY A 106 10.10 -1.05 15.08
N ILE A 107 10.58 -0.58 13.92
CA ILE A 107 11.97 -0.77 13.48
C ILE A 107 12.96 -0.38 14.59
N GLY A 108 14.06 -1.09 14.71
CA GLY A 108 15.06 -0.83 15.75
C GLY A 108 15.72 0.54 15.64
N LYS A 109 16.28 0.83 14.47
CA LYS A 109 16.93 2.12 14.18
C LYS A 109 16.62 2.62 12.77
N LEU A 110 16.40 3.93 12.66
CA LEU A 110 16.37 4.65 11.40
C LEU A 110 17.54 5.63 11.31
N ILE A 111 18.21 5.65 10.16
CA ILE A 111 19.20 6.67 9.81
C ILE A 111 18.64 7.47 8.64
N LEU A 112 18.41 8.76 8.84
CA LEU A 112 17.75 9.63 7.86
C LEU A 112 18.78 10.55 7.20
N PHE A 113 18.80 10.61 5.87
CA PHE A 113 19.63 11.55 5.11
C PHE A 113 18.74 12.39 4.20
N ASP A 114 18.79 13.71 4.34
CA ASP A 114 18.20 14.69 3.42
C ASP A 114 18.94 16.01 3.60
N TYR A 115 18.97 16.87 2.59
CA TYR A 115 19.62 18.19 2.67
C TYR A 115 18.62 19.35 2.55
N ASP A 116 17.37 19.05 2.21
CA ASP A 116 16.34 20.05 1.96
C ASP A 116 15.67 20.52 3.26
N LYS A 117 14.98 21.64 3.12
CA LYS A 117 14.04 22.15 4.13
C LYS A 117 12.61 21.82 3.78
N VAL A 118 11.75 21.83 4.80
CA VAL A 118 10.31 21.74 4.62
C VAL A 118 9.82 23.07 4.04
N GLU A 119 9.07 23.00 2.95
CA GLU A 119 8.41 24.14 2.33
C GLU A 119 6.90 23.97 2.33
N LEU A 120 6.15 25.08 2.31
CA LEU A 120 4.68 25.03 2.16
C LEU A 120 4.23 24.34 0.86
N ALA A 121 5.05 24.40 -0.19
CA ALA A 121 4.81 23.67 -1.43
C ALA A 121 4.80 22.14 -1.23
N ASN A 122 5.34 21.62 -0.13
CA ASN A 122 5.33 20.19 0.19
C ASN A 122 4.03 19.74 0.87
N MET A 123 3.11 20.63 1.22
CA MET A 123 1.86 20.30 1.95
C MET A 123 0.82 19.56 1.11
N ASN A 124 1.03 19.41 -0.20
CA ASN A 124 0.24 18.49 -1.03
C ASN A 124 0.65 17.02 -0.82
N ARG A 125 1.74 16.77 -0.08
CA ARG A 125 2.25 15.45 0.28
C ARG A 125 1.87 15.12 1.72
N LEU A 126 2.01 13.85 2.06
CA LEU A 126 1.77 13.36 3.41
C LEU A 126 2.92 13.77 4.36
N PHE A 127 2.73 13.52 5.65
CA PHE A 127 3.71 13.62 6.74
C PHE A 127 4.00 15.02 7.32
N PHE A 128 4.58 15.95 6.55
CA PHE A 128 4.99 17.26 7.11
C PHE A 128 3.79 18.17 7.36
N GLN A 129 3.91 19.04 8.36
CA GLN A 129 2.86 19.98 8.76
C GLN A 129 3.25 21.45 8.48
N PRO A 130 2.28 22.36 8.29
CA PRO A 130 2.58 23.76 7.93
C PRO A 130 3.49 24.48 8.93
N HIS A 131 3.38 24.16 10.22
CA HIS A 131 4.19 24.77 11.27
C HIS A 131 5.67 24.36 11.24
N GLN A 132 6.01 23.29 10.49
CA GLN A 132 7.39 22.80 10.34
C GLN A 132 8.12 23.48 9.17
N SER A 133 7.44 24.35 8.41
CA SER A 133 8.02 25.08 7.29
C SER A 133 9.28 25.86 7.72
N GLY A 134 10.38 25.69 6.97
CA GLY A 134 11.68 26.30 7.26
C GLY A 134 12.66 25.44 8.07
N MET A 135 12.19 24.38 8.73
CA MET A 135 13.05 23.37 9.35
C MET A 135 13.72 22.49 8.30
N SER A 136 14.85 21.86 8.61
CA SER A 136 15.34 20.78 7.75
C SER A 136 14.35 19.61 7.76
N LYS A 137 14.21 18.92 6.63
CA LYS A 137 13.28 17.78 6.51
C LYS A 137 13.62 16.69 7.53
N VAL A 138 14.91 16.42 7.75
CA VAL A 138 15.38 15.44 8.72
C VAL A 138 15.05 15.82 10.17
N GLU A 139 15.22 17.09 10.57
CA GLU A 139 14.88 17.52 11.94
C GLU A 139 13.37 17.48 12.19
N ALA A 140 12.58 17.97 11.22
CA ALA A 140 11.12 17.91 11.30
C ALA A 140 10.63 16.46 11.37
N ALA A 141 11.23 15.55 10.59
CA ALA A 141 10.90 14.14 10.65
C ALA A 141 11.28 13.50 11.99
N VAL A 142 12.46 13.79 12.54
CA VAL A 142 12.87 13.29 13.86
C VAL A 142 11.88 13.69 14.95
N GLN A 143 11.40 14.94 14.94
CA GLN A 143 10.40 15.40 15.91
C GLN A 143 9.10 14.58 15.81
N THR A 144 8.52 14.49 14.61
CA THR A 144 7.27 13.75 14.38
C THR A 144 7.42 12.26 14.71
N LEU A 145 8.48 11.61 14.24
CA LEU A 145 8.66 10.16 14.38
C LEU A 145 8.91 9.75 15.85
N ARG A 146 9.63 10.56 16.63
CA ARG A 146 9.83 10.31 18.07
C ARG A 146 8.52 10.42 18.86
N GLU A 147 7.63 11.32 18.46
CA GLU A 147 6.28 11.41 19.06
C GLU A 147 5.43 10.18 18.71
N ILE A 148 5.54 9.66 17.48
CA ILE A 148 4.81 8.47 17.02
C ILE A 148 5.28 7.20 17.74
N ASN A 149 6.59 6.99 17.83
CA ASN A 149 7.15 5.83 18.49
C ASN A 149 8.51 6.13 19.15
N PRO A 150 8.55 6.32 20.48
CA PRO A 150 9.79 6.61 21.19
C PRO A 150 10.72 5.38 21.37
N ASP A 151 10.26 4.20 20.96
CA ASP A 151 11.04 2.95 21.01
C ASP A 151 12.09 2.87 19.90
N VAL A 152 11.90 3.64 18.82
CA VAL A 152 12.77 3.66 17.64
C VAL A 152 13.97 4.58 17.88
N VAL A 153 15.17 4.10 17.62
CA VAL A 153 16.38 4.95 17.60
C VAL A 153 16.42 5.71 16.28
N ILE A 154 16.49 7.05 16.33
CA ILE A 154 16.53 7.87 15.11
C ILE A 154 17.80 8.71 15.11
N GLU A 155 18.62 8.49 14.10
CA GLU A 155 19.80 9.26 13.73
C GLU A 155 19.52 10.01 12.44
N ALA A 156 19.96 11.27 12.34
CA ALA A 156 19.57 12.12 11.22
C ALA A 156 20.70 13.05 10.80
N HIS A 157 20.85 13.20 9.48
CA HIS A 157 21.98 13.88 8.85
C HIS A 157 21.47 14.86 7.80
N ASN A 158 21.69 16.15 8.04
CA ASN A 158 21.23 17.23 7.18
C ASN A 158 22.33 17.67 6.19
N TYR A 159 22.62 16.85 5.17
CA TYR A 159 23.64 17.17 4.18
C TYR A 159 23.41 16.44 2.85
N ASN A 160 24.04 16.95 1.78
CA ASN A 160 23.99 16.32 0.47
C ASN A 160 25.04 15.20 0.36
N ILE A 161 24.56 13.95 0.23
CA ILE A 161 25.39 12.75 0.11
C ILE A 161 26.28 12.72 -1.14
N THR A 162 26.02 13.53 -2.17
CA THR A 162 26.82 13.51 -3.43
C THR A 162 28.09 14.34 -3.35
N THR A 163 28.23 15.18 -2.31
CA THR A 163 29.42 16.01 -2.11
C THR A 163 30.57 15.18 -1.53
N VAL A 164 31.80 15.42 -2.00
CA VAL A 164 33.00 14.65 -1.61
C VAL A 164 33.15 14.58 -0.09
N ASP A 165 33.04 15.72 0.60
CA ASP A 165 33.22 15.81 2.05
C ASP A 165 32.20 14.95 2.83
N ASN A 166 30.99 14.79 2.30
CA ASN A 166 29.91 14.08 2.98
C ASN A 166 29.77 12.61 2.54
N TYR A 167 30.30 12.25 1.37
CA TYR A 167 30.20 10.90 0.82
C TYR A 167 30.90 9.87 1.71
N ASP A 168 32.09 10.21 2.21
CA ASP A 168 32.86 9.35 3.12
C ASP A 168 32.09 9.11 4.42
N HIS A 169 31.48 10.16 4.99
CA HIS A 169 30.66 10.04 6.18
C HIS A 169 29.39 9.22 5.92
N PHE A 170 28.74 9.40 4.76
CA PHE A 170 27.59 8.58 4.35
C PHE A 170 27.95 7.08 4.29
N MET A 171 29.09 6.73 3.70
CA MET A 171 29.59 5.34 3.67
C MET A 171 29.93 4.80 5.07
N ASP A 172 30.54 5.62 5.93
CA ASP A 172 30.80 5.24 7.33
C ASP A 172 29.49 4.92 8.07
N ARG A 173 28.47 5.76 7.92
CA ARG A 173 27.17 5.53 8.56
C ARG A 173 26.42 4.33 7.99
N ILE A 174 26.55 4.02 6.71
CA ILE A 174 26.01 2.76 6.16
C ILE A 174 26.73 1.55 6.76
N SER A 175 28.06 1.61 6.89
CA SER A 175 28.89 0.46 7.31
C SER A 175 28.98 0.24 8.82
N LYS A 176 28.70 1.27 9.63
CA LYS A 176 28.83 1.23 11.11
C LYS A 176 27.65 1.83 11.86
N GLY A 177 26.61 2.27 11.15
CA GLY A 177 25.49 2.98 11.75
C GLY A 177 24.41 2.10 12.36
N SER A 178 24.53 0.77 12.32
CA SER A 178 23.50 -0.12 12.88
C SER A 178 23.43 -0.05 14.42
N LEU A 179 22.44 -0.73 14.99
CA LEU A 179 22.32 -0.92 16.45
C LEU A 179 23.50 -1.65 17.09
N THR A 180 24.32 -2.36 16.30
CA THR A 180 25.47 -3.14 16.77
C THR A 180 26.79 -2.57 16.27
N ASP A 181 26.83 -1.27 15.94
CA ASP A 181 28.00 -0.56 15.37
C ASP A 181 28.55 -1.23 14.09
N GLY A 182 27.69 -1.90 13.33
CA GLY A 182 27.99 -2.58 12.08
C GLY A 182 27.17 -2.04 10.91
N PRO A 183 27.13 -2.77 9.78
CA PRO A 183 26.40 -2.30 8.60
C PRO A 183 24.91 -2.29 8.86
N VAL A 184 24.22 -1.31 8.29
CA VAL A 184 22.75 -1.28 8.28
C VAL A 184 22.20 -2.51 7.56
N ASN A 185 21.01 -2.96 7.95
CA ASN A 185 20.41 -4.15 7.34
C ASN A 185 19.86 -3.87 5.94
N LEU A 186 19.44 -2.63 5.69
CA LEU A 186 18.91 -2.20 4.39
C LEU A 186 19.09 -0.69 4.21
N VAL A 187 19.42 -0.27 3.00
CA VAL A 187 19.35 1.14 2.57
C VAL A 187 18.13 1.33 1.68
N LEU A 188 17.36 2.38 1.88
CA LEU A 188 16.18 2.75 1.09
C LEU A 188 16.43 4.09 0.39
N SER A 189 16.48 4.05 -0.93
CA SER A 189 16.62 5.25 -1.78
C SER A 189 15.24 5.78 -2.16
N CYS A 190 14.91 6.95 -1.63
CA CYS A 190 13.66 7.69 -1.85
C CYS A 190 13.93 9.09 -2.43
N VAL A 191 15.09 9.27 -3.08
CA VAL A 191 15.55 10.52 -3.68
C VAL A 191 14.87 10.78 -5.03
N ASP A 192 14.93 12.03 -5.49
CA ASP A 192 14.21 12.49 -6.69
C ASP A 192 15.11 12.72 -7.92
N ASN A 193 16.41 12.58 -7.79
CA ASN A 193 17.39 12.83 -8.86
C ASN A 193 18.29 11.60 -9.10
N PHE A 194 18.87 11.51 -10.30
CA PHE A 194 19.69 10.37 -10.70
C PHE A 194 21.10 10.44 -10.12
N GLU A 195 21.64 11.64 -9.86
CA GLU A 195 22.95 11.83 -9.24
C GLU A 195 23.03 11.15 -7.87
N ALA A 196 22.05 11.40 -7.00
CA ALA A 196 21.97 10.76 -5.69
C ALA A 196 21.74 9.24 -5.79
N ARG A 197 20.90 8.76 -6.73
CA ARG A 197 20.73 7.32 -6.98
C ARG A 197 22.06 6.65 -7.37
N MET A 198 22.84 7.30 -8.22
CA MET A 198 24.15 6.82 -8.64
C MET A 198 25.17 6.82 -7.49
N ALA A 199 25.15 7.85 -6.63
CA ALA A 199 25.99 7.90 -5.43
C ALA A 199 25.67 6.76 -4.44
N ILE A 200 24.39 6.51 -4.17
CA ILE A 200 23.92 5.39 -3.34
C ILE A 200 24.33 4.06 -3.98
N ASN A 201 24.12 3.90 -5.29
CA ASN A 201 24.50 2.70 -6.03
C ASN A 201 26.01 2.43 -5.96
N MET A 202 26.85 3.47 -6.07
CA MET A 202 28.30 3.34 -5.92
C MET A 202 28.67 2.87 -4.50
N ALA A 203 28.11 3.53 -3.48
CA ALA A 203 28.40 3.20 -2.08
C ALA A 203 27.98 1.76 -1.74
N CYS A 204 26.79 1.36 -2.17
CA CYS A 204 26.26 0.02 -1.90
C CYS A 204 27.01 -1.07 -2.66
N ASN A 205 27.40 -0.82 -3.92
CA ASN A 205 28.26 -1.76 -4.66
C ASN A 205 29.64 -1.88 -4.03
N GLU A 206 30.20 -0.82 -3.44
CA GLU A 206 31.49 -0.87 -2.76
C GLU A 206 31.40 -1.62 -1.42
N LEU A 207 30.37 -1.35 -0.62
CA LEU A 207 30.16 -1.93 0.71
C LEU A 207 29.51 -3.33 0.73
N ASN A 208 28.97 -3.77 -0.41
CA ASN A 208 28.17 -5.01 -0.54
C ASN A 208 26.87 -4.91 0.26
N GLN A 209 26.30 -3.71 0.27
CA GLN A 209 25.12 -3.39 1.02
C GLN A 209 23.88 -3.63 0.16
N ASP A 210 22.98 -4.47 0.64
CA ASP A 210 21.66 -4.64 0.03
C ASP A 210 20.83 -3.36 0.24
N TRP A 211 20.14 -2.95 -0.82
CA TRP A 211 19.34 -1.72 -0.81
C TRP A 211 18.12 -1.83 -1.71
N MET A 212 17.11 -1.02 -1.44
CA MET A 212 15.95 -0.88 -2.32
C MET A 212 15.85 0.55 -2.85
N GLU A 213 15.59 0.67 -4.14
CA GLU A 213 15.32 1.93 -4.81
C GLU A 213 13.81 2.11 -4.98
N SER A 214 13.36 3.36 -4.96
CA SER A 214 12.00 3.74 -5.31
C SER A 214 11.98 5.01 -6.16
N GLY A 215 10.98 5.07 -7.05
CA GLY A 215 10.77 6.21 -7.91
C GLY A 215 9.30 6.43 -8.22
N VAL A 216 8.92 7.69 -8.39
CA VAL A 216 7.61 8.14 -8.88
C VAL A 216 7.86 8.99 -10.12
N SER A 217 7.03 8.82 -11.14
CA SER A 217 7.16 9.59 -12.39
C SER A 217 6.83 11.07 -12.20
N GLU A 218 7.38 11.92 -13.07
CA GLU A 218 7.13 13.37 -13.03
C GLU A 218 5.65 13.75 -13.23
N ASN A 219 4.86 12.89 -13.88
CA ASN A 219 3.42 13.07 -14.07
C ASN A 219 2.57 12.40 -12.97
N ALA A 220 3.21 11.82 -11.94
CA ALA A 220 2.60 11.16 -10.79
C ALA A 220 1.66 9.97 -11.07
N VAL A 221 1.62 9.43 -12.28
CA VAL A 221 0.75 8.28 -12.65
C VAL A 221 1.49 6.95 -12.77
N SER A 222 2.77 6.91 -12.45
CA SER A 222 3.50 5.64 -12.29
C SER A 222 4.54 5.72 -11.18
N GLY A 223 4.94 4.54 -10.71
CA GLY A 223 6.02 4.40 -9.75
C GLY A 223 6.58 2.99 -9.75
N HIS A 224 7.64 2.77 -8.99
CA HIS A 224 8.23 1.45 -8.83
C HIS A 224 9.04 1.35 -7.54
N ILE A 225 9.31 0.11 -7.17
CA ILE A 225 10.37 -0.26 -6.23
C ILE A 225 11.27 -1.32 -6.86
N GLN A 226 12.55 -1.33 -6.50
CA GLN A 226 13.52 -2.31 -6.97
C GLN A 226 14.44 -2.73 -5.84
N LEU A 227 14.58 -4.04 -5.61
CA LEU A 227 15.59 -4.60 -4.71
C LEU A 227 16.90 -4.84 -5.46
N ILE A 228 17.97 -4.29 -4.93
CA ILE A 228 19.31 -4.34 -5.48
C ILE A 228 20.21 -5.05 -4.48
N LYS A 229 20.60 -6.27 -4.84
CA LYS A 229 21.56 -7.10 -4.11
C LYS A 229 22.85 -7.13 -4.95
N PRO A 230 23.91 -6.40 -4.56
CA PRO A 230 25.11 -6.26 -5.37
C PRO A 230 25.67 -7.63 -5.82
N GLY A 231 25.77 -7.83 -7.14
CA GLY A 231 26.26 -9.07 -7.74
C GLY A 231 25.19 -10.13 -8.04
N GLU A 232 24.03 -10.09 -7.36
CA GLU A 232 22.93 -11.05 -7.54
C GLU A 232 21.81 -10.50 -8.44
N SER A 233 21.45 -9.22 -8.26
CA SER A 233 20.47 -8.50 -9.10
C SER A 233 21.11 -7.28 -9.79
N ALA A 234 20.41 -6.74 -10.80
CA ALA A 234 20.87 -5.55 -11.51
C ALA A 234 21.08 -4.39 -10.55
N CYS A 235 22.29 -3.84 -10.51
CA CYS A 235 22.53 -2.54 -9.89
C CYS A 235 21.97 -1.42 -10.78
N PHE A 236 21.84 -0.21 -10.25
CA PHE A 236 21.27 0.92 -10.99
C PHE A 236 22.07 1.26 -12.25
N ALA A 237 23.39 1.04 -12.23
CA ALA A 237 24.27 1.22 -13.38
C ALA A 237 24.27 0.05 -14.39
N CYS A 238 23.57 -1.05 -14.13
CA CYS A 238 23.44 -2.16 -15.09
C CYS A 238 22.50 -1.81 -16.25
N ALA A 239 21.44 -1.05 -15.96
CA ALA A 239 20.45 -0.57 -16.91
C ALA A 239 20.19 0.94 -16.68
N PRO A 240 21.19 1.80 -16.94
CA PRO A 240 21.06 3.22 -16.65
C PRO A 240 20.00 3.88 -17.55
N PRO A 241 19.25 4.87 -17.04
CA PRO A 241 18.37 5.67 -17.88
C PRO A 241 19.19 6.46 -18.90
N LEU A 242 18.53 6.84 -20.02
CA LEU A 242 19.20 7.47 -21.16
C LEU A 242 20.07 8.67 -20.76
N ILE A 243 19.57 9.54 -19.87
CA ILE A 243 20.30 10.73 -19.42
C ILE A 243 21.63 10.40 -18.73
N VAL A 244 21.65 9.34 -17.92
CA VAL A 244 22.87 8.86 -17.26
C VAL A 244 23.80 8.21 -18.28
N ALA A 245 23.25 7.42 -19.20
CA ALA A 245 24.03 6.74 -20.24
C ALA A 245 24.73 7.71 -21.21
N THR A 246 24.11 8.86 -21.52
CA THR A 246 24.69 9.89 -22.39
C THR A 246 25.59 10.88 -21.65
N GLY A 247 25.63 10.84 -20.31
CA GLY A 247 26.36 11.81 -19.50
C GLY A 247 25.78 13.23 -19.58
N THR A 248 24.50 13.35 -19.91
CA THR A 248 23.82 14.66 -19.99
C THR A 248 23.46 15.13 -18.57
N ASP A 249 23.70 16.41 -18.28
CA ASP A 249 23.34 16.97 -16.97
C ASP A 249 21.81 17.02 -16.79
N GLU A 250 21.30 16.41 -15.72
CA GLU A 250 19.88 16.41 -15.35
C GLU A 250 19.31 17.83 -15.20
N LYS A 251 20.15 18.81 -14.81
CA LYS A 251 19.74 20.22 -14.71
C LYS A 251 19.29 20.80 -16.04
N THR A 252 19.70 20.23 -17.16
CA THR A 252 19.23 20.65 -18.49
C THR A 252 17.78 20.26 -18.79
N LEU A 253 17.22 19.27 -18.06
CA LEU A 253 15.82 18.87 -18.18
C LEU A 253 14.88 19.72 -17.30
N LYS A 254 15.38 20.21 -16.16
CA LYS A 254 14.59 21.01 -15.21
C LYS A 254 14.46 22.44 -15.72
N ARG A 255 13.27 22.81 -16.21
CA ARG A 255 12.95 24.20 -16.57
C ARG A 255 12.52 24.97 -15.33
N GLU A 256 13.07 26.16 -15.13
CA GLU A 256 12.63 27.05 -14.04
C GLU A 256 11.13 27.31 -14.12
N GLY A 257 10.44 27.18 -12.98
CA GLY A 257 8.98 27.36 -12.87
C GLY A 257 8.13 26.14 -13.23
N VAL A 258 8.72 25.01 -13.66
CA VAL A 258 8.00 23.76 -13.90
C VAL A 258 8.29 22.80 -12.74
N CYS A 259 7.26 22.46 -11.97
CA CYS A 259 7.35 21.44 -10.93
C CYS A 259 6.84 20.09 -11.46
N ALA A 260 7.48 19.00 -11.03
CA ALA A 260 6.93 17.67 -11.24
C ALA A 260 5.57 17.57 -10.54
N ALA A 261 4.58 17.01 -11.23
CA ALA A 261 3.32 16.68 -10.61
C ALA A 261 3.58 15.69 -9.47
N SER A 262 2.88 15.88 -8.36
CA SER A 262 3.09 15.12 -7.14
C SER A 262 1.74 14.81 -6.55
N LEU A 263 1.35 13.52 -6.62
CA LEU A 263 0.09 13.04 -6.09
C LEU A 263 0.35 12.22 -4.81
N PRO A 264 -0.27 12.58 -3.67
CA PRO A 264 -0.02 11.90 -2.40
C PRO A 264 -0.44 10.42 -2.44
N THR A 265 -1.39 10.04 -3.29
CA THR A 265 -1.83 8.65 -3.48
C THR A 265 -0.72 7.78 -4.06
N THR A 266 -0.10 8.22 -5.16
CA THR A 266 1.00 7.49 -5.82
C THR A 266 2.21 7.38 -4.89
N MET A 267 2.55 8.46 -4.18
CA MET A 267 3.63 8.44 -3.20
C MET A 267 3.35 7.50 -2.03
N GLY A 268 2.12 7.53 -1.49
CA GLY A 268 1.69 6.63 -0.41
C GLY A 268 1.71 5.16 -0.84
N LEU A 269 1.28 4.85 -2.05
CA LEU A 269 1.27 3.49 -2.59
C LEU A 269 2.69 2.97 -2.84
N VAL A 270 3.58 3.78 -3.43
CA VAL A 270 4.99 3.40 -3.62
C VAL A 270 5.70 3.21 -2.27
N ALA A 271 5.47 4.10 -1.30
CA ALA A 271 6.01 3.95 0.05
C ALA A 271 5.49 2.67 0.74
N ALA A 272 4.20 2.36 0.60
CA ALA A 272 3.62 1.13 1.14
C ALA A 272 4.23 -0.13 0.50
N LEU A 273 4.40 -0.15 -0.83
CA LEU A 273 5.08 -1.24 -1.53
C LEU A 273 6.53 -1.38 -1.04
N LEU A 274 7.26 -0.27 -0.90
CA LEU A 274 8.65 -0.25 -0.46
C LEU A 274 8.80 -0.83 0.95
N VAL A 275 7.98 -0.37 1.90
CA VAL A 275 8.02 -0.86 3.27
C VAL A 275 7.53 -2.31 3.35
N GLN A 276 6.49 -2.68 2.63
CA GLN A 276 6.03 -4.08 2.59
C GLN A 276 7.12 -5.00 2.06
N ASN A 277 7.85 -4.61 1.03
CA ASN A 277 8.97 -5.40 0.51
C ASN A 277 10.14 -5.45 1.50
N SER A 278 10.40 -4.35 2.20
CA SER A 278 11.41 -4.27 3.28
C SER A 278 11.07 -5.21 4.44
N LEU A 279 9.81 -5.25 4.87
CA LEU A 279 9.35 -6.14 5.93
C LEU A 279 9.48 -7.61 5.51
N LYS A 280 9.02 -7.97 4.30
CA LYS A 280 9.21 -9.34 3.77
C LYS A 280 10.68 -9.75 3.74
N TYR A 281 11.55 -8.84 3.30
CA TYR A 281 12.99 -9.07 3.20
C TYR A 281 13.64 -9.24 4.59
N LEU A 282 13.33 -8.34 5.54
CA LEU A 282 13.94 -8.35 6.87
C LEU A 282 13.40 -9.49 7.76
N LEU A 283 12.08 -9.75 7.71
CA LEU A 283 11.41 -10.72 8.58
C LEU A 283 11.23 -12.11 7.92
N GLY A 284 11.64 -12.27 6.66
CA GLY A 284 11.66 -13.58 5.99
C GLY A 284 10.30 -14.19 5.74
N PHE A 285 9.29 -13.39 5.38
CA PHE A 285 7.94 -13.90 5.06
C PHE A 285 7.50 -13.52 3.65
N GLY A 286 6.60 -14.33 3.08
CA GLY A 286 6.08 -14.13 1.72
C GLY A 286 7.16 -14.15 0.64
N GLU A 287 6.83 -13.62 -0.54
CA GLU A 287 7.76 -13.54 -1.68
C GLU A 287 8.30 -12.11 -1.80
N VAL A 288 9.63 -11.91 -1.72
CA VAL A 288 10.28 -10.61 -1.93
C VAL A 288 10.30 -10.27 -3.42
N GLY A 289 9.82 -9.10 -3.80
CA GLY A 289 9.84 -8.63 -5.18
C GLY A 289 11.17 -7.96 -5.52
N PHE A 290 11.84 -8.44 -6.58
CA PHE A 290 13.06 -7.80 -7.10
C PHE A 290 12.78 -6.49 -7.84
N TYR A 291 11.64 -6.42 -8.52
CA TYR A 291 11.08 -5.18 -9.05
C TYR A 291 9.55 -5.30 -9.01
N VAL A 292 8.90 -4.23 -8.56
CA VAL A 292 7.45 -4.09 -8.62
C VAL A 292 7.14 -2.70 -9.15
N GLY A 293 6.53 -2.64 -10.33
CA GLY A 293 6.03 -1.40 -10.90
C GLY A 293 4.59 -1.12 -10.45
N TYR A 294 4.18 0.12 -10.63
CA TYR A 294 2.81 0.58 -10.46
C TYR A 294 2.46 1.53 -11.62
N ASN A 295 1.39 1.21 -12.35
CA ASN A 295 0.78 2.09 -13.32
C ASN A 295 -0.63 2.46 -12.84
N ALA A 296 -0.80 3.72 -12.43
CA ALA A 296 -2.03 4.23 -11.86
C ALA A 296 -3.17 4.38 -12.88
N LEU A 297 -2.86 4.41 -14.18
CA LEU A 297 -3.88 4.56 -15.22
C LEU A 297 -4.64 3.25 -15.51
N GLN A 298 -4.04 2.11 -15.16
CA GLN A 298 -4.54 0.77 -15.50
C GLN A 298 -4.58 -0.17 -14.28
N ASP A 299 -4.31 0.34 -13.08
CA ASP A 299 -4.14 -0.44 -11.85
C ASP A 299 -3.25 -1.68 -12.04
N PHE A 300 -2.17 -1.50 -12.82
CA PHE A 300 -1.30 -2.58 -13.24
C PHE A 300 0.00 -2.62 -12.43
N PHE A 301 0.35 -3.80 -11.92
CA PHE A 301 1.49 -4.05 -11.04
C PHE A 301 2.46 -5.09 -11.64
N PRO A 302 3.31 -4.72 -12.60
CA PRO A 302 4.26 -5.65 -13.19
C PRO A 302 5.34 -6.05 -12.18
N LYS A 303 5.58 -7.36 -12.06
CA LYS A 303 6.75 -7.92 -11.37
C LYS A 303 7.80 -8.33 -12.39
N MET A 304 9.07 -8.06 -12.09
CA MET A 304 10.19 -8.57 -12.89
C MET A 304 11.42 -8.83 -12.02
N THR A 305 12.38 -9.58 -12.56
CA THR A 305 13.70 -9.75 -11.96
C THR A 305 14.74 -9.29 -12.96
N MET A 306 15.45 -8.22 -12.65
CA MET A 306 16.55 -7.72 -13.49
C MET A 306 17.86 -8.33 -13.04
N LYS A 307 18.59 -8.95 -13.97
CA LYS A 307 19.89 -9.58 -13.70
C LYS A 307 21.05 -8.60 -13.89
N PRO A 308 22.17 -8.79 -13.17
CA PRO A 308 23.36 -7.97 -13.35
C PRO A 308 23.83 -7.97 -14.80
N ASN A 309 24.29 -6.80 -15.28
CA ASN A 309 24.94 -6.67 -16.58
C ASN A 309 26.42 -7.09 -16.47
N PRO A 310 26.89 -8.12 -17.19
CA PRO A 310 28.29 -8.54 -17.17
C PRO A 310 29.27 -7.50 -17.74
N GLY A 311 28.76 -6.51 -18.49
CA GLY A 311 29.49 -5.35 -19.00
C GLY A 311 29.16 -4.05 -18.26
N CYS A 312 28.70 -4.11 -17.01
CA CYS A 312 28.38 -2.92 -16.22
C CYS A 312 29.60 -1.98 -16.11
N THR A 313 29.34 -0.67 -16.21
CA THR A 313 30.39 0.37 -16.11
C THR A 313 30.96 0.52 -14.69
N ASN A 314 30.26 0.03 -13.67
CA ASN A 314 30.71 0.07 -12.29
C ASN A 314 31.60 -1.14 -11.97
N SER A 315 32.88 -0.90 -11.68
CA SER A 315 33.88 -1.93 -11.41
C SER A 315 33.56 -2.75 -10.14
N TRP A 316 33.00 -2.13 -9.11
CA TRP A 316 32.55 -2.83 -7.92
C TRP A 316 31.40 -3.79 -8.23
N CYS A 317 30.44 -3.40 -9.06
CA CYS A 317 29.37 -4.30 -9.50
C CYS A 317 29.95 -5.57 -10.18
N LEU A 318 30.93 -5.41 -11.08
CA LEU A 318 31.61 -6.55 -11.71
C LEU A 318 32.35 -7.43 -10.70
N LYS A 319 32.98 -6.83 -9.69
CA LYS A 319 33.62 -7.56 -8.60
C LYS A 319 32.59 -8.38 -7.80
N ARG A 320 31.48 -7.77 -7.41
CA ARG A 320 30.38 -8.42 -6.67
C ARG A 320 29.73 -9.55 -7.45
N GLN A 321 29.60 -9.41 -8.77
CA GLN A 321 29.11 -10.49 -9.63
C GLN A 321 30.02 -11.73 -9.57
N LYS A 322 31.34 -11.55 -9.57
CA LYS A 322 32.30 -12.67 -9.44
C LYS A 322 32.19 -13.32 -8.06
N GLU A 323 32.19 -12.52 -7.00
CA GLU A 323 32.03 -12.98 -5.61
C GLU A 323 30.71 -13.78 -5.43
N TYR A 324 29.63 -13.34 -6.07
CA TYR A 324 28.34 -14.04 -6.06
C TYR A 324 28.40 -15.37 -6.82
N GLN A 325 29.04 -15.42 -7.99
CA GLN A 325 29.21 -16.67 -8.75
C GLN A 325 30.05 -17.69 -8.00
N GLU A 326 31.15 -17.26 -7.36
CA GLU A 326 31.98 -18.11 -6.51
C GLU A 326 31.18 -18.67 -5.32
N ARG A 327 30.35 -17.83 -4.69
CA ARG A 327 29.44 -18.27 -3.63
C ARG A 327 28.49 -19.36 -4.12
N LEU A 328 27.83 -19.17 -5.27
CA LEU A 328 26.92 -20.17 -5.85
C LEU A 328 27.63 -21.50 -6.16
N GLN A 329 28.89 -21.46 -6.60
CA GLN A 329 29.67 -22.68 -6.86
C GLN A 329 30.09 -23.41 -5.57
N SER A 330 30.29 -22.66 -4.49
CA SER A 330 30.66 -23.20 -3.17
C SER A 330 29.48 -23.76 -2.38
N MET A 331 28.25 -23.36 -2.71
CA MET A 331 27.06 -23.85 -2.04
C MET A 331 26.86 -25.34 -2.38
N PRO A 332 26.56 -26.19 -1.39
CA PRO A 332 26.17 -27.57 -1.67
C PRO A 332 24.96 -27.53 -2.60
N LYS A 333 24.95 -28.37 -3.64
CA LYS A 333 23.77 -28.53 -4.49
C LYS A 333 22.62 -28.91 -3.57
N GLU A 334 21.67 -28.01 -3.38
CA GLU A 334 20.44 -28.34 -2.68
C GLU A 334 19.80 -29.50 -3.42
N GLU A 335 19.71 -30.66 -2.76
CA GLU A 335 18.68 -31.62 -3.12
C GLU A 335 17.36 -30.87 -3.00
N VAL A 336 16.59 -30.88 -4.08
CA VAL A 336 15.24 -30.33 -4.10
C VAL A 336 14.45 -31.14 -3.06
N VAL A 337 14.45 -30.68 -1.81
CA VAL A 337 13.50 -31.13 -0.82
C VAL A 337 12.18 -30.61 -1.35
N SER A 338 11.43 -31.50 -2.00
CA SER A 338 10.04 -31.27 -2.32
C SER A 338 9.41 -30.73 -1.03
N LYS A 339 8.93 -29.48 -1.07
CA LYS A 339 8.06 -28.98 0.01
C LYS A 339 7.02 -30.06 0.21
N VAL A 340 7.03 -30.69 1.39
CA VAL A 340 5.96 -31.58 1.78
C VAL A 340 4.74 -30.67 1.77
N GLU A 341 3.90 -30.80 0.75
CA GLU A 341 2.60 -30.15 0.76
C GLU A 341 1.91 -30.72 1.99
N GLU A 342 1.67 -29.86 2.98
CA GLU A 342 0.90 -30.26 4.15
C GLU A 342 -0.45 -30.74 3.64
N GLU A 343 -0.74 -32.01 3.89
CA GLU A 343 -2.01 -32.61 3.52
C GLU A 343 -3.13 -31.80 4.20
N ILE A 344 -3.99 -31.18 3.40
CA ILE A 344 -5.05 -30.31 3.92
C ILE A 344 -6.06 -31.18 4.65
N THR A 345 -6.07 -31.11 5.98
CA THR A 345 -7.06 -31.81 6.81
C THR A 345 -8.30 -30.93 6.99
N HIS A 346 -9.49 -31.51 6.81
CA HIS A 346 -10.76 -30.84 7.08
C HIS A 346 -11.29 -31.26 8.45
N GLU A 347 -11.47 -30.31 9.39
CA GLU A 347 -12.04 -30.61 10.71
C GLU A 347 -13.44 -31.22 10.63
N ASN A 348 -14.24 -30.79 9.66
CA ASN A 348 -15.57 -31.33 9.38
C ASN A 348 -15.73 -31.58 7.88
N ASN A 349 -16.25 -32.76 7.54
CA ASN A 349 -16.66 -33.12 6.19
C ASN A 349 -17.89 -34.02 6.23
N ASP A 350 -18.93 -33.57 6.94
CA ASP A 350 -20.16 -34.34 7.18
C ASP A 350 -20.90 -34.72 5.88
N TRP A 351 -20.60 -34.01 4.80
CA TRP A 351 -21.21 -34.18 3.48
C TRP A 351 -20.41 -35.11 2.56
N GLY A 352 -19.30 -35.68 3.04
CA GLY A 352 -18.45 -36.58 2.23
C GLY A 352 -17.92 -35.90 0.97
N ILE A 353 -17.59 -34.61 1.04
CA ILE A 353 -17.08 -33.84 -0.09
C ILE A 353 -15.68 -34.37 -0.39
N GLU A 354 -15.51 -34.93 -1.57
CA GLU A 354 -14.23 -35.43 -2.07
C GLU A 354 -13.61 -34.39 -3.02
N VAL A 355 -12.30 -34.19 -2.92
CA VAL A 355 -11.56 -33.39 -3.89
C VAL A 355 -11.25 -34.29 -5.08
N SER A 356 -12.04 -34.16 -6.16
CA SER A 356 -11.76 -34.87 -7.41
C SER A 356 -10.48 -34.31 -8.03
N SER A 357 -9.45 -35.15 -8.22
CA SER A 357 -8.29 -34.81 -9.04
C SER A 357 -8.74 -34.67 -10.50
N GLU A 358 -8.67 -33.45 -11.04
CA GLU A 358 -8.96 -33.07 -12.44
C GLU A 358 -10.10 -33.84 -13.13
N LEU A 359 -11.29 -33.24 -13.16
CA LEU A 359 -12.38 -33.71 -14.01
C LEU A 359 -11.89 -33.76 -15.47
N THR A 360 -11.83 -34.94 -16.08
CA THR A 360 -11.66 -35.03 -17.53
C THR A 360 -12.89 -34.44 -18.22
N SER A 361 -12.76 -33.93 -19.44
CA SER A 361 -13.88 -33.33 -20.20
C SER A 361 -15.10 -34.26 -20.30
N GLU A 362 -14.89 -35.58 -20.22
CA GLU A 362 -15.93 -36.62 -20.21
C GLU A 362 -16.73 -36.68 -18.88
N GLN A 363 -16.12 -36.33 -17.75
CA GLN A 363 -16.78 -36.33 -16.44
C GLN A 363 -17.64 -35.07 -16.23
N ILE A 364 -17.28 -33.95 -16.87
CA ILE A 364 -18.08 -32.71 -16.88
C ILE A 364 -19.40 -32.94 -17.63
N GLU A 365 -19.37 -33.61 -18.80
CA GLU A 365 -20.58 -33.95 -19.58
C GLU A 365 -21.52 -34.94 -18.88
N GLN A 366 -21.01 -35.77 -17.96
CA GLN A 366 -21.84 -36.67 -17.15
C GLN A 366 -22.53 -35.94 -15.99
N SER A 367 -21.92 -34.90 -15.43
CA SER A 367 -22.52 -34.09 -14.36
C SER A 367 -23.71 -33.24 -14.84
N GLU A 368 -23.70 -32.79 -16.09
CA GLU A 368 -24.83 -32.06 -16.71
C GLU A 368 -26.05 -32.95 -17.01
N LYS A 369 -25.89 -34.29 -16.98
CA LYS A 369 -26.98 -35.25 -17.26
C LYS A 369 -27.78 -35.66 -16.02
N VAL A 370 -27.38 -35.28 -14.81
CA VAL A 370 -28.19 -35.50 -13.60
C VAL A 370 -29.24 -34.38 -13.50
N ASN A 371 -30.18 -34.39 -14.44
CA ASN A 371 -31.37 -33.57 -14.36
C ASN A 371 -32.23 -34.11 -13.21
N TYR A 372 -32.45 -33.32 -12.17
CA TYR A 372 -33.42 -33.62 -11.11
C TYR A 372 -34.80 -33.79 -11.77
N GLN A 373 -35.27 -35.03 -11.89
CA GLN A 373 -36.67 -35.31 -12.20
C GLN A 373 -37.41 -35.37 -10.86
N PRO A 374 -38.34 -34.43 -10.58
CA PRO A 374 -39.25 -34.62 -9.46
C PRO A 374 -40.18 -35.79 -9.80
N ASP A 375 -40.15 -36.84 -8.98
CA ASP A 375 -41.17 -37.89 -8.99
C ASP A 375 -42.53 -37.25 -8.69
N LEU A 376 -43.33 -37.04 -9.73
CA LEU A 376 -44.76 -36.79 -9.59
C LEU A 376 -45.46 -38.14 -9.76
N ASP A 377 -45.82 -38.74 -8.64
CA ASP A 377 -46.68 -39.92 -8.59
C ASP A 377 -48.01 -39.61 -9.33
N GLU A 378 -48.20 -40.24 -10.48
CA GLU A 378 -49.48 -40.32 -11.18
C GLU A 378 -50.46 -41.19 -10.37
N ALA A 379 -51.14 -40.60 -9.39
CA ALA A 379 -52.28 -41.25 -8.75
C ALA A 379 -53.42 -40.26 -8.46
N ASN A 380 -54.56 -40.50 -9.12
CA ASN A 380 -55.89 -39.91 -8.91
C ASN A 380 -56.13 -38.47 -9.34
N VAL A 381 -56.23 -38.24 -10.65
CA VAL A 381 -57.12 -37.18 -11.17
C VAL A 381 -58.52 -37.77 -11.35
N SER A 382 -59.34 -37.68 -10.30
CA SER A 382 -60.80 -37.80 -10.44
C SER A 382 -61.38 -36.42 -10.77
N SER A 383 -62.03 -36.33 -11.92
CA SER A 383 -62.82 -35.19 -12.39
C SER A 383 -63.86 -34.73 -11.35
N GLY A 384 -63.76 -33.47 -10.91
CA GLY A 384 -64.74 -32.81 -10.04
C GLY A 384 -64.60 -31.28 -10.12
N ASP A 385 -65.73 -30.60 -10.18
CA ASP A 385 -65.97 -29.24 -10.68
C ASP A 385 -65.11 -28.07 -10.15
N GLY A 386 -65.07 -27.02 -10.98
CA GLY A 386 -64.30 -25.78 -10.88
C GLY A 386 -64.29 -25.08 -9.52
N VAL A 387 -63.09 -24.74 -9.09
CA VAL A 387 -62.80 -23.70 -8.08
C VAL A 387 -61.86 -22.71 -8.76
N SER A 388 -62.23 -21.42 -8.84
CA SER A 388 -61.37 -20.42 -9.48
C SER A 388 -60.13 -20.14 -8.63
N ILE A 389 -59.06 -19.68 -9.28
CA ILE A 389 -57.77 -19.31 -8.66
C ILE A 389 -57.96 -18.28 -7.53
N GLU A 390 -58.99 -17.43 -7.60
CA GLU A 390 -59.30 -16.49 -6.51
C GLU A 390 -59.81 -17.18 -5.23
N GLU A 391 -60.58 -18.26 -5.32
CA GLU A 391 -61.04 -19.02 -4.14
C GLU A 391 -59.88 -19.76 -3.46
N LEU A 392 -58.89 -20.22 -4.24
CA LEU A 392 -57.69 -20.87 -3.70
C LEU A 392 -56.81 -19.88 -2.93
N MET A 393 -56.66 -18.65 -3.46
CA MET A 393 -55.94 -17.58 -2.77
C MET A 393 -56.67 -17.10 -1.52
N ALA A 394 -58.01 -17.08 -1.52
CA ALA A 394 -58.80 -16.75 -0.34
C ALA A 394 -58.66 -17.81 0.78
N LYS A 395 -58.61 -19.10 0.43
CA LYS A 395 -58.33 -20.19 1.40
C LYS A 395 -56.90 -20.17 1.94
N MET A 396 -55.89 -19.83 1.14
CA MET A 396 -54.52 -19.65 1.64
C MET A 396 -54.41 -18.48 2.62
N LYS A 397 -55.19 -17.42 2.40
CA LYS A 397 -55.21 -16.22 3.26
C LYS A 397 -55.93 -16.47 4.59
N SER A 398 -56.93 -17.36 4.64
CA SER A 398 -57.59 -17.73 5.90
C SER A 398 -56.75 -18.70 6.75
N ILE A 399 -55.93 -19.55 6.13
CA ILE A 399 -54.98 -20.43 6.83
C ILE A 399 -53.87 -19.61 7.52
N THR A 400 -53.50 -18.45 6.96
CA THR A 400 -52.46 -17.57 7.55
C THR A 400 -52.95 -16.71 8.71
N LEU A 401 -54.27 -16.60 8.94
CA LEU A 401 -54.85 -15.76 10.00
C LEU A 401 -55.42 -16.56 11.18
N GLY A 402 -55.23 -17.88 11.21
CA GLY A 402 -55.83 -18.75 12.22
C GLY A 402 -54.95 -19.91 12.67
N SER A 403 -53.75 -19.66 13.21
CA SER A 403 -53.18 -20.48 14.28
C SER A 403 -51.91 -19.83 14.84
N SER A 404 -52.08 -19.06 15.90
CA SER A 404 -51.03 -18.85 16.89
C SER A 404 -50.73 -20.21 17.55
N THR A 405 -49.63 -20.86 17.22
CA THR A 405 -48.66 -21.58 18.11
C THR A 405 -47.90 -22.70 17.38
N VAL A 406 -46.58 -22.79 17.67
CA VAL A 406 -45.62 -23.89 17.37
C VAL A 406 -45.09 -23.89 15.92
N THR A 407 -43.81 -23.69 15.56
CA THR A 407 -42.50 -24.13 16.10
C THR A 407 -41.34 -23.23 15.60
N LYS A 408 -40.21 -23.25 16.31
CA LYS A 408 -39.00 -22.40 16.16
C LYS A 408 -38.02 -22.85 15.04
N ASN A 409 -37.23 -21.87 14.57
CA ASN A 409 -35.85 -21.90 14.03
C ASN A 409 -35.57 -22.34 12.57
N LEU A 410 -35.45 -21.36 11.66
CA LEU A 410 -34.30 -21.08 10.76
C LEU A 410 -34.55 -19.73 10.03
N PRO A 411 -33.57 -18.82 9.84
CA PRO A 411 -33.82 -17.51 9.23
C PRO A 411 -33.83 -17.56 7.69
N PHE A 412 -34.83 -16.90 7.11
CA PHE A 412 -35.11 -16.75 5.67
C PHE A 412 -33.97 -16.13 4.83
N SER A 413 -32.89 -15.62 5.45
CA SER A 413 -31.78 -14.96 4.74
C SER A 413 -30.86 -15.95 4.01
N THR A 414 -30.81 -17.20 4.45
CA THR A 414 -29.91 -18.22 3.86
C THR A 414 -30.42 -18.70 2.51
N ILE A 415 -31.75 -18.74 2.32
CA ILE A 415 -32.37 -19.23 1.08
C ILE A 415 -32.18 -18.22 -0.06
N LEU A 416 -32.26 -16.91 0.22
CA LEU A 416 -32.11 -15.87 -0.79
C LEU A 416 -30.65 -15.71 -1.27
N CYS A 417 -29.67 -15.97 -0.39
CA CYS A 417 -28.25 -15.85 -0.71
C CYS A 417 -27.75 -16.97 -1.64
N VAL A 418 -28.29 -18.18 -1.50
CA VAL A 418 -27.94 -19.34 -2.34
C VAL A 418 -28.50 -19.20 -3.76
N CYS A 419 -29.69 -18.60 -3.92
CA CYS A 419 -30.28 -18.39 -5.25
C CYS A 419 -29.54 -17.31 -6.08
N ILE A 420 -29.07 -16.23 -5.44
CA ILE A 420 -28.34 -15.16 -6.14
C ILE A 420 -26.93 -15.63 -6.54
N TYR A 421 -26.27 -16.45 -5.71
CA TYR A 421 -24.94 -16.99 -6.00
C TYR A 421 -24.94 -17.94 -7.22
N ASN A 422 -25.96 -18.81 -7.32
CA ASN A 422 -26.10 -19.74 -8.44
C ASN A 422 -26.47 -19.07 -9.78
N MET A 423 -27.18 -17.93 -9.75
CA MET A 423 -27.46 -17.16 -10.97
C MET A 423 -26.24 -16.41 -11.51
N CYS A 424 -25.33 -15.95 -10.63
CA CYS A 424 -24.09 -15.29 -11.06
C CYS A 424 -23.06 -16.26 -11.64
N LEU A 425 -23.00 -17.51 -11.16
CA LEU A 425 -22.06 -18.52 -11.68
C LEU A 425 -22.39 -18.95 -13.12
N HIS A 426 -23.68 -19.10 -13.45
CA HIS A 426 -24.12 -19.45 -14.81
C HIS A 426 -23.81 -18.36 -15.85
N ALA A 427 -23.81 -17.09 -15.44
CA ALA A 427 -23.49 -15.97 -16.34
C ALA A 427 -21.99 -15.86 -16.65
N LEU A 428 -21.10 -16.33 -15.77
CA LEU A 428 -19.65 -16.33 -16.00
C LEU A 428 -19.19 -17.49 -16.90
N CYS A 429 -19.80 -18.68 -16.81
CA CYS A 429 -19.37 -19.86 -17.57
C CYS A 429 -19.62 -19.76 -19.09
N ILE A 430 -20.51 -18.88 -19.56
CA ILE A 430 -20.80 -18.72 -20.99
C ILE A 430 -19.70 -17.90 -21.72
N ASN A 431 -18.81 -17.21 -21.00
CA ASN A 431 -17.82 -16.29 -21.61
C ASN A 431 -16.42 -16.87 -21.84
N THR A 432 -16.17 -18.17 -21.59
CA THR A 432 -14.81 -18.76 -21.66
C THR A 432 -14.58 -19.77 -22.77
N THR A 433 -15.43 -19.86 -23.79
CA THR A 433 -15.16 -20.62 -25.03
C THR A 433 -15.01 -19.69 -26.22
N THR A 434 -13.84 -19.05 -26.34
CA THR A 434 -13.45 -18.35 -27.58
C THR A 434 -12.42 -19.20 -28.32
N THR A 435 -12.89 -19.98 -29.30
CA THR A 435 -12.06 -20.56 -30.36
C THR A 435 -11.64 -19.47 -31.34
N VAL A 436 -10.34 -19.39 -31.61
CA VAL A 436 -9.72 -18.48 -32.57
C VAL A 436 -10.08 -18.89 -34.00
N LEU A 437 -10.76 -18.04 -34.78
CA LEU A 437 -10.73 -18.03 -36.27
C LEU A 437 -11.06 -16.61 -36.83
N PRO A 438 -10.62 -16.28 -38.07
CA PRO A 438 -10.21 -14.93 -38.47
C PRO A 438 -11.32 -14.06 -39.10
N SER A 439 -11.09 -12.74 -39.13
CA SER A 439 -11.87 -11.70 -39.85
C SER A 439 -12.07 -12.05 -41.34
N PRO A 440 -13.12 -11.57 -42.08
CA PRO A 440 -13.64 -10.19 -42.00
C PRO A 440 -15.15 -9.96 -42.34
N SER A 441 -15.55 -8.68 -42.24
CA SER A 441 -16.59 -7.95 -43.03
C SER A 441 -18.08 -8.10 -42.68
N SER A 442 -18.76 -6.93 -42.76
CA SER A 442 -20.20 -6.65 -42.65
C SER A 442 -20.82 -6.61 -41.24
N GLY A 443 -21.14 -5.39 -40.81
CA GLY A 443 -21.99 -5.12 -39.66
C GLY A 443 -23.45 -5.22 -40.06
N GLU A 444 -24.20 -6.09 -39.38
CA GLU A 444 -25.65 -6.03 -39.20
C GLU A 444 -26.20 -7.12 -38.24
N ILE A 445 -25.36 -8.00 -37.67
CA ILE A 445 -25.85 -9.13 -36.85
C ILE A 445 -25.81 -8.88 -35.32
N PHE A 446 -25.13 -7.83 -34.83
CA PHE A 446 -24.98 -7.58 -33.38
C PHE A 446 -26.17 -6.87 -32.69
N THR A 447 -27.14 -6.34 -33.44
CA THR A 447 -28.26 -5.56 -32.90
C THR A 447 -29.48 -6.41 -32.49
N LEU A 448 -29.60 -7.67 -32.92
CA LEU A 448 -30.74 -8.52 -32.55
C LEU A 448 -30.57 -9.23 -31.18
N GLY A 449 -29.34 -9.58 -30.80
CA GLY A 449 -29.08 -10.33 -29.56
C GLY A 449 -29.29 -9.50 -28.28
N PHE A 450 -28.96 -8.20 -28.32
CA PHE A 450 -29.10 -7.31 -27.17
C PHE A 450 -30.56 -6.93 -26.85
N LEU A 451 -31.41 -6.87 -27.88
CA LEU A 451 -32.85 -6.56 -27.71
C LEU A 451 -33.64 -7.72 -27.08
N LEU A 452 -33.28 -8.97 -27.38
CA LEU A 452 -33.92 -10.16 -26.79
C LEU A 452 -33.58 -10.33 -25.31
N PHE A 453 -32.36 -9.99 -24.89
CA PHE A 453 -31.94 -10.06 -23.49
C PHE A 453 -32.64 -9.00 -22.62
N TYR A 454 -32.80 -7.78 -23.14
CA TYR A 454 -33.50 -6.69 -22.44
C TYR A 454 -35.00 -6.97 -22.27
N TYR A 455 -35.64 -7.59 -23.27
CA TYR A 455 -37.07 -7.92 -23.25
C TYR A 455 -37.41 -9.09 -22.31
N HIS A 456 -36.50 -10.06 -22.16
CA HIS A 456 -36.67 -11.16 -21.21
C HIS A 456 -36.45 -10.72 -19.76
N THR A 457 -35.53 -9.79 -19.54
CA THR A 457 -35.24 -9.27 -18.20
C THR A 457 -36.38 -8.39 -17.69
N LEU A 458 -36.95 -7.51 -18.54
CA LEU A 458 -38.10 -6.68 -18.15
C LEU A 458 -39.37 -7.49 -17.84
N ASN A 459 -39.64 -8.57 -18.58
CA ASN A 459 -40.81 -9.44 -18.33
C ASN A 459 -40.70 -10.25 -17.04
N LEU A 460 -39.48 -10.50 -16.56
CA LEU A 460 -39.26 -11.18 -15.29
C LEU A 460 -39.57 -10.23 -14.11
N PHE A 461 -39.22 -8.94 -14.23
CA PHE A 461 -39.49 -7.95 -13.19
C PHE A 461 -40.97 -7.55 -13.08
N THR A 462 -41.74 -7.53 -14.18
CA THR A 462 -43.20 -7.29 -14.13
C THR A 462 -43.98 -8.47 -13.54
N LYS A 463 -43.49 -9.71 -13.66
CA LYS A 463 -44.13 -10.90 -13.06
C LYS A 463 -43.91 -11.04 -11.55
N ILE A 464 -42.91 -10.35 -10.98
CA ILE A 464 -42.54 -10.44 -9.55
C ILE A 464 -43.26 -9.37 -8.69
N GLY A 465 -44.08 -8.50 -9.28
CA GLY A 465 -45.01 -7.65 -8.52
C GLY A 465 -44.33 -6.61 -7.62
N VAL A 466 -43.24 -5.99 -8.06
CA VAL A 466 -42.67 -4.82 -7.39
C VAL A 466 -43.39 -3.57 -7.91
N CYS A 467 -44.41 -3.13 -7.18
CA CYS A 467 -45.16 -1.91 -7.50
C CYS A 467 -44.28 -0.66 -7.39
N SER A 468 -44.35 0.16 -8.44
CA SER A 468 -43.86 1.53 -8.57
C SER A 468 -44.16 2.44 -7.37
N PHE A 469 -43.17 3.24 -6.95
CA PHE A 469 -43.42 4.57 -6.41
C PHE A 469 -42.30 5.54 -6.85
N VAL A 470 -42.63 6.39 -7.83
CA VAL A 470 -41.91 7.63 -8.15
C VAL A 470 -42.90 8.77 -7.92
N SER A 471 -42.40 9.85 -7.30
CA SER A 471 -42.98 11.19 -7.14
C SER A 471 -43.72 11.48 -5.82
N HIS A 472 -43.05 12.20 -4.90
CA HIS A 472 -43.37 13.61 -4.60
C HIS A 472 -42.36 14.23 -3.62
N THR A 473 -42.09 15.52 -3.85
CA THR A 473 -41.26 16.46 -3.07
C THR A 473 -41.96 16.97 -1.80
N TYR A 474 -41.22 17.12 -0.69
CA TYR A 474 -41.13 18.28 0.25
C TYR A 474 -40.76 17.88 1.70
N ASN A 475 -39.82 18.65 2.28
CA ASN A 475 -39.53 18.96 3.70
C ASN A 475 -39.98 18.00 4.82
N ALA A 476 -39.03 17.48 5.61
CA ALA A 476 -38.81 17.83 7.03
C ALA A 476 -38.03 16.75 7.80
N GLU A 477 -37.14 17.23 8.67
CA GLU A 477 -36.65 16.67 9.93
C GLU A 477 -35.77 15.40 9.96
N VAL A 478 -34.53 15.67 10.38
CA VAL A 478 -33.49 14.73 10.78
C VAL A 478 -33.88 14.06 12.10
N PHE A 479 -33.99 12.73 12.10
CA PHE A 479 -33.84 11.91 13.31
C PHE A 479 -32.84 10.79 13.03
N CYS A 480 -31.76 10.78 13.80
CA CYS A 480 -30.73 9.74 13.81
C CYS A 480 -31.25 8.43 14.40
N CYS A 481 -30.93 7.30 13.75
CA CYS A 481 -30.63 6.04 14.44
C CYS A 481 -29.61 5.23 13.61
N PRO A 482 -28.49 4.75 14.19
CA PRO A 482 -27.38 4.17 13.43
C PRO A 482 -27.40 2.63 13.46
N HIS A 483 -27.70 2.00 12.33
CA HIS A 483 -27.17 0.69 11.93
C HIS A 483 -27.60 0.40 10.49
N LEU A 484 -26.68 -0.14 9.68
CA LEU A 484 -26.73 -0.35 8.21
C LEU A 484 -26.27 0.83 7.34
N LEU A 485 -24.95 1.00 7.24
CA LEU A 485 -24.29 1.57 6.07
C LEU A 485 -23.04 0.74 5.76
N ALA A 486 -23.21 -0.31 4.97
CA ALA A 486 -22.17 -0.88 4.12
C ALA A 486 -22.86 -1.54 2.92
N ILE A 487 -22.28 -1.37 1.74
CA ILE A 487 -22.76 -1.78 0.41
C ILE A 487 -23.67 -0.74 -0.28
N SER A 488 -23.05 0.34 -0.76
CA SER A 488 -23.46 0.97 -2.01
C SER A 488 -22.30 1.75 -2.63
N SER A 489 -21.63 1.15 -3.61
CA SER A 489 -20.76 1.86 -4.56
C SER A 489 -20.88 1.17 -5.91
N PHE A 490 -22.04 1.28 -6.55
CA PHE A 490 -22.17 1.14 -8.00
C PHE A 490 -22.12 2.56 -8.58
N VAL A 491 -21.01 2.90 -9.24
CA VAL A 491 -20.93 4.09 -10.10
C VAL A 491 -21.57 3.75 -11.45
N PRO A 492 -22.49 4.56 -11.99
CA PRO A 492 -23.05 4.36 -13.32
C PRO A 492 -22.04 4.77 -14.40
N LEU A 493 -21.85 3.88 -15.38
CA LEU A 493 -21.08 4.12 -16.59
C LEU A 493 -21.86 5.08 -17.51
N ALA A 494 -21.53 6.37 -17.48
CA ALA A 494 -22.03 7.33 -18.46
C ALA A 494 -21.03 7.44 -19.63
N CYS A 495 -21.24 6.65 -20.68
CA CYS A 495 -20.61 6.87 -21.98
C CYS A 495 -21.41 7.95 -22.73
N LEU A 496 -20.90 9.18 -22.75
CA LEU A 496 -21.35 10.24 -23.65
C LEU A 496 -20.64 10.05 -24.99
N ILE A 497 -21.33 9.40 -25.93
CA ILE A 497 -21.05 9.54 -27.36
C ILE A 497 -21.62 10.90 -27.78
N LYS A 498 -20.76 11.81 -28.23
CA LYS A 498 -21.18 12.94 -29.08
C LYS A 498 -20.59 12.72 -30.46
N PHE A 499 -21.48 12.90 -31.44
CA PHE A 499 -21.20 13.02 -32.88
C PHE A 499 -20.12 14.06 -33.18
#